data_AF-A0A823X966-F1
#
_entry.id   AF-A0A823X966-F1
#
_cell.length_a   1.000
_cell.length_b   1.000
_cell.length_c   1.000
_cell.angle_alpha   90.00
_cell.angle_beta   90.00
_cell.angle_gamma   90.00
#
_symmetry.space_group_name_H-M   'P 1'
#
loop_
_entity.id
_entity.type
_entity.pdbx_description
1 polymer ?
#
loop_
_entity_poly.entity_id
_entity_poly.type
_entity_poly.pdbx_seq_one_letter_code
_entity_poly.pdbx_strand_id
1 'polypeptide(L)'
;MKNKKLLDDEYIQKVFEYYLTNDSYLEGALYGLKKYERRSFISCILSYEYKNLVENNNLKIDEKYNAILPSNLITILEYDKKNFNGTILRNFINDLEFELEHIEMELYDNPADFEGGDYYNEDSECDEDYTVEDWVEDQVKDIKDFLYALKDF
;
A
#
# COMPACT_ATOMS: atom_id res chain seq x y z
N MET A 1 8.57 11.82 4.85
CA MET A 1 8.21 11.77 6.29
C MET A 1 9.37 11.25 7.15
N LYS A 2 9.69 11.91 8.29
CA LYS A 2 10.69 11.42 9.28
C LYS A 2 10.02 10.55 10.35
N ASN A 3 9.69 9.30 10.02
CA ASN A 3 9.13 8.31 10.98
C ASN A 3 10.20 7.46 11.69
N LYS A 4 11.49 7.81 11.56
CA LYS A 4 12.60 6.97 12.04
C LYS A 4 12.68 6.81 13.56
N LYS A 5 12.02 7.65 14.36
CA LYS A 5 12.18 7.69 15.83
C LYS A 5 11.27 6.75 16.63
N LEU A 6 10.17 6.25 16.05
CA LEU A 6 9.18 5.49 16.84
C LEU A 6 9.54 4.01 16.98
N LEU A 7 10.23 3.44 15.99
CA LEU A 7 10.70 2.05 15.99
C LEU A 7 12.07 1.87 16.67
N ASP A 8 12.62 2.91 17.29
CA ASP A 8 13.87 2.83 18.07
C ASP A 8 13.63 2.43 19.54
N ASP A 9 12.37 2.41 19.98
CA ASP A 9 11.97 1.93 21.31
C ASP A 9 11.90 0.39 21.32
N GLU A 10 12.65 -0.25 22.22
CA GLU A 10 12.75 -1.71 22.35
C GLU A 10 11.38 -2.39 22.51
N TYR A 11 10.43 -1.74 23.20
CA TYR A 11 9.10 -2.29 23.37
C TYR A 11 8.28 -2.21 22.07
N ILE A 12 8.41 -1.12 21.31
CA ILE A 12 7.73 -0.96 20.01
C ILE A 12 8.33 -1.92 18.98
N GLN A 13 9.65 -2.14 19.00
CA GLN A 13 10.30 -3.17 18.17
C GLN A 13 9.72 -4.55 18.44
N LYS A 14 9.51 -4.90 19.71
CA LYS A 14 8.90 -6.18 20.07
C LYS A 14 7.44 -6.31 19.58
N VAL A 15 6.66 -5.23 19.65
CA VAL A 15 5.30 -5.20 19.08
C VAL A 15 5.36 -5.42 17.56
N PHE A 16 6.37 -4.83 16.89
CA PHE A 16 6.59 -5.04 15.47
C PHE A 16 7.03 -6.47 15.14
N GLU A 17 7.85 -7.11 15.98
CA GLU A 17 8.19 -8.53 15.81
C GLU A 17 6.95 -9.42 15.88
N TYR A 18 6.06 -9.19 16.86
CA TYR A 18 4.77 -9.90 16.93
C TYR A 18 3.91 -9.67 15.69
N TYR A 19 3.96 -8.47 15.13
CA TYR A 19 3.28 -8.17 13.87
C TYR A 19 3.85 -9.00 12.70
N LEU A 20 5.18 -9.03 12.56
CA LEU A 20 5.85 -9.76 11.48
C LEU A 20 5.65 -11.28 11.56
N THR A 21 5.59 -11.83 12.77
CA THR A 21 5.38 -13.27 12.99
C THR A 21 3.90 -13.68 13.03
N ASN A 22 2.97 -12.73 12.82
CA ASN A 22 1.52 -12.95 12.96
C ASN A 22 1.18 -13.60 14.32
N ASP A 23 1.82 -13.11 15.39
CA ASP A 23 1.71 -13.65 16.73
C ASP A 23 0.37 -13.29 17.37
N SER A 24 -0.26 -14.26 18.02
CA SER A 24 -1.47 -14.09 18.83
C SER A 24 -1.36 -13.02 19.92
N TYR A 25 -0.15 -12.68 20.38
CA TYR A 25 0.10 -11.64 21.38
C TYR A 25 0.02 -10.21 20.83
N LEU A 26 -0.07 -10.02 19.51
CA LEU A 26 -0.06 -8.69 18.88
C LEU A 26 -1.14 -7.77 19.47
N GLU A 27 -2.39 -8.21 19.58
CA GLU A 27 -3.47 -7.37 20.12
C GLU A 27 -3.20 -6.97 21.58
N GLY A 28 -2.73 -7.91 22.39
CA GLY A 28 -2.34 -7.63 23.78
C GLY A 28 -1.17 -6.63 23.87
N ALA A 29 -0.18 -6.77 23.00
CA ALA A 29 0.98 -5.89 22.93
C ALA A 29 0.58 -4.46 22.51
N LEU A 30 -0.38 -4.32 21.59
CA LEU A 30 -0.96 -3.02 21.23
C LEU A 30 -1.63 -2.34 22.44
N TYR A 31 -2.39 -3.08 23.26
CA TYR A 31 -2.99 -2.51 24.48
C TYR A 31 -1.97 -2.05 25.52
N GLY A 32 -0.75 -2.61 25.51
CA GLY A 32 0.36 -2.16 26.33
C GLY A 32 0.93 -0.78 25.93
N LEU A 33 0.70 -0.36 24.69
CA LEU A 33 1.16 0.94 24.17
C LEU A 33 0.24 2.09 24.59
N LYS A 34 0.83 3.28 24.78
CA LYS A 34 0.05 4.51 24.97
C LYS A 34 -0.76 4.80 23.71
N LYS A 35 -1.86 5.54 23.88
CA LYS A 35 -2.80 5.84 22.78
C LYS A 35 -2.12 6.47 21.56
N TYR A 36 -1.17 7.39 21.76
CA TYR A 36 -0.45 8.03 20.65
C TYR A 36 0.57 7.08 20.01
N GLU A 37 1.21 6.19 20.77
CA GLU A 37 2.12 5.17 20.25
C GLU A 37 1.37 4.17 19.38
N ARG A 38 0.18 3.73 19.79
CA ARG A 38 -0.70 2.89 18.96
C ARG A 38 -1.04 3.55 17.64
N ARG A 39 -1.41 4.84 17.66
CA ARG A 39 -1.73 5.58 16.44
C ARG A 39 -0.54 5.60 15.49
N SER A 40 0.62 5.98 16.00
CA SER A 40 1.84 6.03 15.20
C SER A 40 2.26 4.65 14.70
N PHE A 41 2.10 3.60 15.52
CA PHE A 41 2.40 2.22 15.13
C PHE A 41 1.53 1.78 13.96
N ILE A 42 0.21 1.98 14.04
CA ILE A 42 -0.72 1.63 12.95
C ILE A 42 -0.36 2.37 11.66
N SER A 43 -0.06 3.67 11.72
CA SER A 43 0.42 4.44 10.56
C SER A 43 1.73 3.88 9.99
N CYS A 44 2.67 3.47 10.86
CA CYS A 44 3.91 2.83 10.44
C CYS A 44 3.67 1.47 9.76
N ILE A 45 2.73 0.66 10.26
CA ILE A 45 2.35 -0.61 9.62
C ILE A 45 1.77 -0.38 8.23
N LEU A 46 0.85 0.58 8.08
CA LEU A 46 0.27 0.92 6.78
C LEU A 46 1.35 1.34 5.77
N SER A 47 2.29 2.19 6.19
CA SER A 47 3.42 2.60 5.35
C SER A 47 4.37 1.43 5.04
N TYR A 48 4.60 0.55 6.01
CA TYR A 48 5.43 -0.64 5.84
C TYR A 48 4.80 -1.61 4.83
N GLU A 49 3.50 -1.89 4.95
CA GLU A 49 2.81 -2.81 4.04
C GLU A 49 2.66 -2.22 2.65
N TYR A 50 2.43 -0.92 2.50
CA TYR A 50 2.49 -0.29 1.18
C TYR A 50 3.83 -0.53 0.50
N LYS A 51 4.94 -0.27 1.20
CA LYS A 51 6.27 -0.55 0.67
C LYS A 51 6.49 -2.04 0.39
N ASN A 52 6.05 -2.90 1.31
CA ASN A 52 6.29 -4.33 1.21
C ASN A 52 5.47 -4.98 0.08
N LEU A 53 4.20 -4.62 -0.05
CA LEU A 53 3.27 -5.23 -0.99
C LEU A 53 3.33 -4.54 -2.35
N VAL A 54 3.34 -3.21 -2.39
CA VAL A 54 3.29 -2.43 -3.63
C VAL A 54 4.70 -2.16 -4.15
N GLU A 55 5.52 -1.38 -3.44
CA GLU A 55 6.86 -0.97 -3.97
C GLU A 55 7.83 -2.14 -4.20
N ASN A 56 7.66 -3.25 -3.46
CA ASN A 56 8.49 -4.45 -3.61
C ASN A 56 7.80 -5.58 -4.39
N ASN A 57 6.67 -5.31 -5.06
CA ASN A 57 5.93 -6.27 -5.91
C ASN A 57 5.59 -7.60 -5.21
N ASN A 58 5.13 -7.55 -3.95
CA ASN A 58 4.69 -8.73 -3.19
C ASN A 58 3.17 -8.80 -3.01
N LEU A 59 2.41 -7.89 -3.62
CA LEU A 59 0.96 -7.88 -3.58
C LEU A 59 0.43 -9.16 -4.23
N LYS A 60 -0.41 -9.90 -3.49
CA LYS A 60 -1.03 -11.14 -3.97
C LYS A 60 -2.44 -10.85 -4.40
N ILE A 61 -2.86 -11.52 -5.47
CA ILE A 61 -4.18 -11.40 -6.06
C ILE A 61 -4.92 -12.74 -5.93
N ASP A 62 -6.23 -12.72 -5.70
CA ASP A 62 -7.09 -13.91 -5.65
C ASP A 62 -7.58 -14.36 -7.05
N GLU A 63 -8.36 -15.45 -7.11
CA GLU A 63 -8.92 -15.99 -8.37
C GLU A 63 -9.89 -15.03 -9.08
N LYS A 64 -10.33 -13.97 -8.40
CA LYS A 64 -11.26 -12.95 -8.91
C LYS A 64 -10.55 -11.63 -9.19
N TYR A 65 -9.23 -11.62 -9.21
CA TYR A 65 -8.42 -10.44 -9.44
C TYR A 65 -8.47 -9.37 -8.34
N ASN A 66 -8.80 -9.74 -7.09
CA ASN A 66 -8.75 -8.81 -5.95
C ASN A 66 -7.45 -8.96 -5.15
N ALA A 67 -6.89 -7.85 -4.69
CA ALA A 67 -5.75 -7.88 -3.78
C ALA A 67 -6.09 -8.50 -2.41
N ILE A 68 -5.17 -9.34 -1.92
CA ILE A 68 -5.30 -10.07 -0.66
C ILE A 68 -4.47 -9.36 0.40
N LEU A 69 -5.15 -8.80 1.41
CA LEU A 69 -4.49 -8.21 2.57
C LEU A 69 -3.93 -9.30 3.51
N PRO A 70 -2.69 -9.18 4.00
CA PRO A 70 -2.14 -10.08 5.01
C PRO A 70 -2.99 -10.13 6.31
N SER A 71 -3.05 -11.28 6.97
CA SER A 71 -3.89 -11.48 8.18
C SER A 71 -3.47 -10.60 9.36
N ASN A 72 -2.17 -10.36 9.51
CA ASN A 72 -1.63 -9.44 10.51
C ASN A 72 -2.02 -7.99 10.20
N LEU A 73 -2.00 -7.57 8.92
CA LEU A 73 -2.52 -6.26 8.52
C LEU A 73 -4.01 -6.14 8.84
N ILE A 74 -4.83 -7.13 8.49
CA ILE A 74 -6.26 -7.18 8.85
C ILE A 74 -6.46 -6.97 10.36
N THR A 75 -5.67 -7.65 11.19
CA THR A 75 -5.72 -7.49 12.66
C THR A 75 -5.45 -6.04 13.09
N ILE A 76 -4.50 -5.37 12.44
CA ILE A 76 -4.19 -3.95 12.68
C ILE A 76 -5.35 -3.04 12.25
N LEU A 77 -5.99 -3.31 11.11
CA LEU A 77 -7.11 -2.52 10.61
C LEU A 77 -8.38 -2.71 11.44
N GLU A 78 -8.67 -3.93 11.90
CA GLU A 78 -9.75 -4.21 12.86
C GLU A 78 -9.51 -3.46 14.17
N TYR A 79 -8.26 -3.44 14.65
CA TYR A 79 -7.89 -2.68 15.83
C TYR A 79 -8.13 -1.17 15.63
N ASP A 80 -7.77 -0.61 14.47
CA ASP A 80 -8.04 0.78 14.12
C ASP A 80 -9.54 1.11 14.11
N LYS A 81 -10.36 0.26 13.46
CA LYS A 81 -11.82 0.39 13.45
C LYS A 81 -12.40 0.41 14.86
N LYS A 82 -12.00 -0.53 15.70
CA LYS A 82 -12.52 -0.71 17.07
C LYS A 82 -12.11 0.41 18.01
N ASN A 83 -10.88 0.92 17.91
CA ASN A 83 -10.29 1.81 18.93
C ASN A 83 -10.15 3.28 18.48
N PHE A 84 -10.16 3.53 17.16
CA PHE A 84 -9.98 4.86 16.57
C PHE A 84 -10.96 5.15 15.44
N ASN A 85 -12.04 4.36 15.32
CA ASN A 85 -13.11 4.53 14.33
C ASN A 85 -12.60 4.50 12.88
N GLY A 86 -11.54 3.74 12.60
CA GLY A 86 -10.97 3.64 11.25
C GLY A 86 -10.32 4.94 10.75
N THR A 87 -10.04 5.90 11.66
CA THR A 87 -9.55 7.21 11.27
C THR A 87 -8.16 7.13 10.67
N ILE A 88 -7.32 6.21 11.14
CA ILE A 88 -5.93 6.11 10.67
C ILE A 88 -5.91 5.51 9.26
N LEU A 89 -6.67 4.43 9.04
CA LEU A 89 -6.86 3.84 7.72
C LEU A 89 -7.42 4.86 6.72
N ARG A 90 -8.49 5.59 7.10
CA ARG A 90 -9.10 6.59 6.21
C ARG A 90 -8.11 7.70 5.83
N ASN A 91 -7.33 8.19 6.78
CA ASN A 91 -6.33 9.21 6.48
C ASN A 91 -5.26 8.67 5.52
N PHE A 92 -4.81 7.43 5.74
CA PHE A 92 -3.85 6.79 4.85
C PHE A 92 -4.40 6.58 3.44
N ILE A 93 -5.66 6.16 3.29
CA ILE A 93 -6.34 6.03 2.00
C ILE A 93 -6.37 7.38 1.28
N ASN A 94 -6.78 8.46 1.97
CA ASN A 94 -6.85 9.79 1.37
C ASN A 94 -5.45 10.29 0.92
N ASP A 95 -4.43 10.06 1.73
CA ASP A 95 -3.05 10.42 1.38
C ASP A 95 -2.59 9.63 0.15
N LEU A 96 -2.91 8.32 0.09
CA LEU A 96 -2.53 7.47 -1.04
C LEU A 96 -3.29 7.80 -2.32
N GLU A 97 -4.57 8.18 -2.25
CA GLU A 97 -5.34 8.68 -3.39
C GLU A 97 -4.70 9.94 -3.98
N PHE A 98 -4.29 10.88 -3.13
CA PHE A 98 -3.63 12.09 -3.55
C PHE A 98 -2.28 11.82 -4.24
N GLU A 99 -1.47 10.93 -3.68
CA GLU A 99 -0.19 10.54 -4.29
C GLU A 99 -0.40 9.77 -5.61
N LEU A 100 -1.42 8.91 -5.71
CA LEU A 100 -1.76 8.21 -6.94
C LEU A 100 -2.13 9.19 -8.06
N GLU A 101 -3.01 10.16 -7.78
CA GLU A 101 -3.35 11.22 -8.74
C GLU A 101 -2.10 11.97 -9.22
N HIS A 102 -1.17 12.25 -8.30
CA HIS A 102 0.08 12.93 -8.64
C HIS A 102 0.98 12.08 -9.53
N ILE A 103 1.14 10.78 -9.23
CA ILE A 103 1.93 9.83 -10.03
C ILE A 103 1.33 9.71 -11.43
N GLU A 104 0.01 9.54 -11.55
CA GLU A 104 -0.65 9.46 -12.86
C GLU A 104 -0.41 10.73 -13.68
N MET A 105 -0.53 11.92 -13.08
CA MET A 105 -0.22 13.18 -13.75
C MET A 105 1.23 13.23 -14.25
N GLU A 106 2.21 12.82 -13.43
CA GLU A 106 3.62 12.80 -13.84
C GLU A 106 3.88 11.82 -15.00
N LEU A 107 3.23 10.67 -15.01
CA LEU A 107 3.33 9.68 -16.08
C LEU A 107 2.75 10.19 -17.40
N TYR A 108 1.60 10.89 -17.35
CA TYR A 108 1.01 11.51 -18.54
C TYR A 108 1.84 12.70 -19.07
N ASP A 109 2.42 13.51 -18.19
CA ASP A 109 3.23 14.68 -18.59
C ASP A 109 4.58 14.29 -19.21
N ASN A 110 5.14 13.13 -18.81
CA ASN A 110 6.42 12.65 -19.32
C ASN A 110 6.42 11.13 -19.52
N PRO A 111 5.85 10.65 -20.64
CA PRO A 111 5.80 9.21 -20.96
C PRO A 111 7.15 8.69 -21.47
N ALA A 112 8.27 9.12 -20.85
CA ALA A 112 9.64 8.87 -21.32
C ALA A 112 9.98 7.39 -21.49
N ASP A 113 9.32 6.50 -20.73
CA ASP A 113 9.49 5.05 -20.78
C ASP A 113 8.35 4.33 -21.54
N PHE A 114 7.38 5.07 -22.10
CA PHE A 114 6.43 4.52 -23.05
C PHE A 114 7.17 4.31 -24.38
N GLU A 115 7.60 3.06 -24.64
CA GLU A 115 8.30 2.65 -25.87
C GLU A 115 7.46 2.79 -27.16
N GLY A 116 6.30 3.47 -27.13
CA GLY A 116 5.46 3.78 -28.29
C GLY A 116 6.14 4.53 -29.44
N GLY A 117 7.42 4.91 -29.31
CA GLY A 117 8.21 5.55 -30.35
C GLY A 117 8.57 4.65 -31.54
N ASP A 118 8.68 3.32 -31.34
CA ASP A 118 9.02 2.36 -32.41
C ASP A 118 7.82 1.54 -32.92
N TYR A 119 6.64 1.68 -32.30
CA TYR A 119 5.39 0.99 -32.71
C TYR A 119 4.77 1.60 -33.97
N TYR A 120 5.30 2.74 -34.45
CA TYR A 120 4.96 3.35 -35.74
C TYR A 120 5.93 2.95 -36.87
N ASN A 121 6.73 1.88 -36.72
CA ASN A 121 7.39 1.26 -37.87
C ASN A 121 6.41 0.33 -38.56
N GLU A 122 6.13 0.60 -39.84
CA GLU A 122 5.17 -0.07 -40.74
C GLU A 122 5.35 -1.60 -40.92
N ASP A 123 6.26 -2.25 -40.19
CA ASP A 123 6.65 -3.66 -40.35
C ASP A 123 6.65 -4.48 -39.04
N SER A 124 6.14 -3.95 -37.93
CA SER A 124 6.04 -4.71 -36.68
C SER A 124 4.62 -5.25 -36.47
N GLU A 125 4.48 -6.56 -36.22
CA GLU A 125 3.26 -7.19 -35.66
C GLU A 125 3.03 -6.75 -34.18
N CYS A 126 3.25 -5.46 -33.90
CA CYS A 126 3.01 -4.84 -32.63
C CYS A 126 1.51 -4.63 -32.46
N ASP A 127 0.95 -5.04 -31.32
CA ASP A 127 -0.44 -4.84 -30.96
C ASP A 127 -0.84 -3.36 -31.16
N GLU A 128 -1.60 -3.09 -32.21
CA GLU A 128 -2.06 -1.75 -32.62
C GLU A 128 -2.96 -1.05 -31.57
N ASP A 129 -3.24 -1.73 -30.45
CA ASP A 129 -4.21 -1.32 -29.43
C ASP A 129 -3.60 -0.86 -28.09
N TYR A 130 -2.29 -1.00 -27.85
CA TYR A 130 -1.69 -0.61 -26.56
C TYR A 130 -1.45 0.90 -26.48
N THR A 131 -2.22 1.58 -25.63
CA THR A 131 -2.19 3.05 -25.53
C THR A 131 -1.36 3.56 -24.35
N VAL A 132 -1.15 4.88 -24.28
CA VAL A 132 -0.52 5.52 -23.12
C VAL A 132 -1.37 5.28 -21.87
N GLU A 133 -2.70 5.27 -22.00
CA GLU A 133 -3.61 4.95 -20.91
C GLU A 133 -3.38 3.54 -20.36
N ASP A 134 -3.20 2.54 -21.23
CA ASP A 134 -2.89 1.16 -20.79
C ASP A 134 -1.54 1.09 -20.06
N TRP A 135 -0.53 1.79 -20.58
CA TRP A 135 0.77 1.85 -19.92
C TRP A 135 0.72 2.55 -18.56
N VAL A 136 0.03 3.69 -18.45
CA VAL A 136 -0.16 4.37 -17.17
C VAL A 136 -0.89 3.46 -16.18
N GLU A 137 -1.94 2.76 -16.62
CA GLU A 137 -2.68 1.81 -15.79
C GLU A 137 -1.75 0.71 -15.26
N ASP A 138 -0.90 0.14 -16.13
CA ASP A 138 0.08 -0.88 -15.74
C ASP A 138 1.10 -0.36 -14.71
N GLN A 139 1.56 0.90 -14.83
CA GLN A 139 2.50 1.48 -13.86
C GLN A 139 1.91 1.65 -12.46
N VAL A 140 0.61 1.95 -12.36
CA VAL A 140 -0.06 2.26 -11.09
C VAL A 140 -0.95 1.12 -10.57
N LYS A 141 -1.02 0.01 -11.30
CA LYS A 141 -1.93 -1.10 -11.03
C LYS A 141 -1.85 -1.61 -9.60
N ASP A 142 -0.65 -1.90 -9.09
CA ASP A 142 -0.49 -2.44 -7.73
C ASP A 142 -0.89 -1.42 -6.65
N ILE A 143 -0.72 -0.11 -6.92
CA ILE A 143 -1.21 0.96 -6.04
C ILE A 143 -2.74 0.93 -5.99
N LYS A 144 -3.39 0.85 -7.17
CA LYS A 144 -4.85 0.78 -7.30
C LYS A 144 -5.43 -0.46 -6.63
N ASP A 145 -4.86 -1.63 -6.90
CA ASP A 145 -5.30 -2.90 -6.33
C ASP A 145 -5.20 -2.88 -4.80
N PHE A 146 -4.08 -2.39 -4.25
CA PHE A 146 -3.92 -2.25 -2.80
C PHE A 146 -4.91 -1.24 -2.21
N LEU A 147 -5.09 -0.09 -2.86
CA LEU A 147 -6.02 0.95 -2.44
C LEU A 147 -7.47 0.44 -2.42
N TYR A 148 -7.88 -0.32 -3.44
CA TYR A 148 -9.21 -0.93 -3.49
C TYR A 148 -9.42 -1.94 -2.38
N ALA A 149 -8.44 -2.83 -2.12
CA ALA A 149 -8.53 -3.77 -1.01
C ALA A 149 -8.64 -3.06 0.36
N LEU A 150 -7.96 -1.93 0.55
CA LEU A 150 -8.08 -1.12 1.77
C LEU A 150 -9.45 -0.44 1.92
N LYS A 151 -10.06 0.00 0.81
CA LYS A 151 -11.40 0.63 0.79
C LYS A 151 -12.52 -0.36 1.01
N ASP A 152 -12.38 -1.57 0.47
CA ASP A 152 -13.37 -2.65 0.60
C ASP A 152 -13.39 -3.26 2.00
N PHE A 153 -12.29 -3.11 2.76
CA PHE A 153 -12.20 -3.58 4.14
C PHE A 153 -13.13 -2.81 5.07
#